data_AF-A0A0A6UPJ0-F1
#
_entry.id   AF-A0A0A6UPJ0-F1
#
_cell.length_a   1.000
_cell.length_b   1.000
_cell.length_c   1.000
_cell.angle_alpha   90.00
_cell.angle_beta   90.00
_cell.angle_gamma   90.00
#
_symmetry.space_group_name_H-M   'P 1'
#
loop_
_entity.id
_entity.type
_entity.pdbx_description
1 polymer ?
#
loop_
_entity_poly.entity_id
_entity_poly.type
_entity_poly.pdbx_seq_one_letter_code
_entity_poly.pdbx_strand_id
1 'polypeptide(L)'
;MYQGYNWDGDDHWTIAAVRDWWRDRGRVREWAVAIAADWGADTHPHWGFNADPTYLSHYHDAAQGHRDYIAYLDDGLEAYLRGYLFWLDQRREPRAGELLPAL
;
A
#
# COMPACT_ATOMS: atom_id res chain seq x y z
N MET A 1 -27.50 5.65 2.70
CA MET A 1 -26.65 5.08 3.76
C MET A 1 -25.60 4.25 3.04
N TYR A 2 -24.38 4.76 2.92
CA TYR A 2 -23.34 4.16 2.07
C TYR A 2 -22.81 2.87 2.70
N GLN A 3 -23.47 1.76 2.40
CA GLN A 3 -22.91 0.42 2.53
C GLN A 3 -22.17 0.11 1.24
N GLY A 4 -20.85 -0.05 1.30
CA GLY A 4 -20.09 -0.50 0.13
C GLY A 4 -18.76 0.20 -0.07
N TYR A 5 -17.87 0.13 0.92
CA TYR A 5 -16.42 0.10 0.67
C TYR A 5 -15.72 -0.98 1.51
N ASN A 6 -16.48 -1.96 2.03
CA ASN A 6 -15.91 -3.22 2.47
C ASN A 6 -15.85 -4.11 1.22
N TRP A 7 -14.86 -3.86 0.37
CA TRP A 7 -14.41 -4.89 -0.56
C TRP A 7 -14.04 -6.10 0.30
N ASP A 8 -14.45 -7.30 -0.08
CA ASP A 8 -14.40 -8.58 0.65
C ASP A 8 -13.07 -9.00 1.35
N GLY A 9 -12.03 -8.18 1.29
CA GLY A 9 -10.68 -8.50 1.74
C GLY A 9 -10.59 -8.78 3.24
N ASP A 10 -11.32 -8.06 4.08
CA ASP A 10 -11.24 -8.20 5.54
C ASP A 10 -11.72 -9.57 6.06
N ASP A 11 -12.55 -10.28 5.30
CA ASP A 11 -12.97 -11.65 5.63
C ASP A 11 -11.89 -12.69 5.30
N HIS A 12 -10.91 -12.33 4.47
CA HIS A 12 -9.79 -13.19 4.06
C HIS A 12 -8.49 -12.92 4.84
N TRP A 13 -8.33 -11.72 5.39
CA TRP A 13 -7.12 -11.37 6.14
C TRP A 13 -7.15 -11.97 7.55
N THR A 14 -6.16 -12.82 7.82
CA THR A 14 -5.87 -13.30 9.17
C THR A 14 -4.69 -12.53 9.76
N ILE A 15 -4.58 -12.49 11.08
CA ILE A 15 -3.41 -11.93 11.78
C ILE A 15 -2.12 -12.55 11.23
N ALA A 16 -2.10 -13.87 11.01
CA ALA A 16 -0.94 -14.56 10.47
C ALA A 16 -0.60 -14.07 9.05
N ALA A 17 -1.60 -13.97 8.16
CA ALA A 17 -1.38 -13.51 6.78
C ALA A 17 -0.86 -12.07 6.71
N VAL A 18 -1.36 -11.17 7.56
CA VAL A 18 -0.88 -9.78 7.64
C VAL A 18 0.57 -9.73 8.12
N ARG A 19 0.94 -10.53 9.13
CA ARG A 19 2.33 -10.63 9.61
C ARG A 19 3.29 -11.19 8.57
N ASP A 20 2.86 -12.23 7.86
CA ASP A 20 3.66 -12.85 6.81
C ASP A 20 3.88 -11.87 5.64
N TRP A 21 2.83 -11.14 5.25
CA TRP A 21 2.95 -10.07 4.27
C TRP A 21 3.89 -8.95 4.75
N TRP A 22 3.76 -8.52 6.01
CA TRP A 22 4.64 -7.48 6.58
C TRP A 22 6.11 -7.90 6.58
N ARG A 23 6.39 -9.18 6.83
CA ARG A 23 7.75 -9.74 6.78
C ARG A 23 8.33 -9.72 5.36
N ASP A 24 7.51 -9.97 4.34
CA ASP A 24 7.90 -9.96 2.92
C ASP A 24 7.81 -8.59 2.24
N ARG A 25 7.45 -7.52 2.98
CA ARG A 25 7.20 -6.19 2.41
C ARG A 25 8.37 -5.59 1.63
N GLY A 26 9.60 -6.06 1.88
CA GLY A 26 10.79 -5.66 1.13
C GLY A 26 10.62 -5.89 -0.37
N ARG A 27 9.97 -7.00 -0.77
CA ARG A 27 9.68 -7.31 -2.16
C ARG A 27 8.73 -6.30 -2.81
N VAL A 28 7.72 -5.85 -2.06
CA VAL A 28 6.78 -4.81 -2.52
C VAL A 28 7.50 -3.46 -2.64
N ARG A 29 8.38 -3.14 -1.68
CA ARG A 29 9.20 -1.93 -1.73
C ARG A 29 10.11 -1.90 -2.95
N GLU A 30 10.82 -2.99 -3.21
CA GLU A 30 11.71 -3.13 -4.38
C GLU A 30 10.94 -2.94 -5.69
N TRP A 31 9.78 -3.58 -5.81
CA TRP A 31 8.91 -3.41 -6.96
C TRP A 31 8.43 -1.95 -7.11
N ALA A 32 7.99 -1.32 -6.02
CA ALA A 32 7.52 0.07 -6.03
C ALA A 32 8.63 1.05 -6.43
N VAL A 33 9.87 0.82 -6.00
CA VAL A 33 11.04 1.63 -6.41
C VAL A 33 11.29 1.46 -7.91
N ALA A 34 11.31 0.23 -8.41
CA ALA A 34 11.57 -0.06 -9.81
C ALA A 34 10.49 0.58 -10.71
N ILE A 35 9.22 0.44 -10.36
CA ILE A 35 8.11 0.96 -11.16
C ILE A 35 8.05 2.50 -11.10
N ALA A 36 8.38 3.12 -9.96
CA ALA A 36 8.46 4.59 -9.87
C ALA A 36 9.58 5.17 -10.73
N ALA A 37 10.72 4.47 -10.82
CA ALA A 37 11.84 4.87 -11.66
C ALA A 37 11.49 4.73 -13.15
N ASP A 38 10.85 3.62 -13.51
CA ASP A 38 10.33 3.38 -14.84
C ASP A 38 9.32 4.49 -15.21
N TRP A 39 8.25 4.67 -14.41
CA TRP A 39 7.12 5.61 -14.65
C TRP A 39 7.51 7.09 -14.58
N GLY A 40 8.59 7.42 -13.89
CA GLY A 40 9.15 8.77 -13.88
C GLY A 40 10.09 9.06 -15.06
N ALA A 41 10.41 8.09 -15.90
CA ALA A 41 11.26 8.32 -17.07
C ALA A 41 10.43 8.86 -18.24
N ASP A 42 10.96 9.86 -18.94
CA ASP A 42 10.32 10.43 -20.14
C ASP A 42 10.34 9.46 -21.35
N THR A 43 11.02 8.32 -21.22
CA THR A 43 11.17 7.29 -22.27
C THR A 43 10.82 5.92 -21.70
N HIS A 44 9.52 5.70 -21.52
CA HIS A 44 8.98 4.50 -20.88
C HIS A 44 8.86 3.31 -21.84
N PRO A 45 9.25 2.07 -21.47
CA PRO A 45 9.12 0.90 -22.34
C PRO A 45 7.66 0.56 -22.66
N HIS A 46 7.36 0.36 -23.95
CA HIS A 46 6.27 -0.35 -24.67
C HIS A 46 4.87 -0.70 -24.07
N TRP A 47 4.49 -0.33 -22.85
CA TRP A 47 3.16 -0.61 -22.28
C TRP A 47 2.36 0.68 -22.03
N GLY A 48 1.18 0.80 -22.65
CA GLY A 48 0.29 1.96 -22.51
C GLY A 48 0.34 2.94 -23.70
N PHE A 49 -0.06 4.20 -23.48
CA PHE A 49 -0.07 5.26 -24.49
C PHE A 49 1.24 6.10 -24.47
N ASN A 50 2.38 5.45 -24.22
CA ASN A 50 3.65 6.08 -23.85
C ASN A 50 4.30 7.02 -24.88
N ALA A 51 3.90 6.93 -26.15
CA ALA A 51 4.42 7.80 -27.20
C ALA A 51 3.64 9.12 -27.33
N ASP A 52 2.50 9.25 -26.65
CA ASP A 52 1.66 10.44 -26.69
C ASP A 52 2.02 11.37 -25.51
N PRO A 53 2.55 12.58 -25.77
CA PRO A 53 2.90 13.55 -24.74
C PRO A 53 1.72 13.92 -23.83
N THR A 54 0.48 13.71 -24.27
CA THR A 54 -0.74 13.98 -23.51
C THR A 54 -0.79 13.19 -22.20
N TYR A 55 -0.20 11.99 -22.16
CA TYR A 55 -0.23 11.13 -20.97
C TYR A 55 1.00 11.25 -20.08
N LEU A 56 2.03 11.99 -20.49
CA LEU A 56 3.30 12.08 -19.76
C LEU A 56 3.09 12.50 -18.29
N SER A 57 2.22 13.49 -18.04
CA SER A 57 1.89 13.94 -16.68
C SER A 57 1.24 12.85 -15.82
N HIS A 58 0.43 11.97 -16.40
CA HIS A 58 -0.21 10.87 -15.67
C HIS A 58 0.82 9.82 -15.21
N TYR A 59 1.85 9.56 -16.02
CA TYR A 59 2.93 8.64 -15.63
C TYR A 59 3.80 9.23 -14.52
N HIS A 60 4.15 10.52 -14.61
CA HIS A 60 4.87 11.23 -13.55
C HIS A 60 4.08 11.29 -12.24
N ASP A 61 2.76 11.52 -12.31
CA ASP A 61 1.87 11.51 -11.14
C ASP A 61 1.81 10.13 -10.49
N ALA A 62 1.65 9.07 -11.28
CA ALA A 62 1.67 7.71 -10.74
C ALA A 62 3.03 7.30 -10.19
N ALA A 63 4.14 7.73 -10.80
CA ALA A 63 5.48 7.58 -10.23
C ALA A 63 5.60 8.28 -8.87
N GLN A 64 4.98 9.45 -8.71
CA GLN A 64 4.91 10.15 -7.42
C GLN A 64 4.09 9.35 -6.41
N GLY A 65 2.93 8.80 -6.80
CA GLY A 65 2.13 7.94 -5.93
C GLY A 65 2.89 6.71 -5.43
N HIS A 66 3.75 6.10 -6.25
CA HIS A 66 4.63 5.02 -5.79
C HIS A 66 5.68 5.48 -4.77
N ARG A 67 6.25 6.68 -4.92
CA ARG A 67 7.18 7.26 -3.94
C ARG A 67 6.47 7.56 -2.62
N ASP A 68 5.26 8.09 -2.67
CA ASP A 68 4.44 8.37 -1.49
C ASP A 68 4.08 7.06 -0.77
N TYR A 69 3.75 6.00 -1.53
CA TYR A 69 3.52 4.68 -0.98
C TYR A 69 4.77 4.09 -0.31
N ILE A 70 5.96 4.24 -0.90
CA ILE A 70 7.23 3.81 -0.26
C ILE A 70 7.45 4.57 1.05
N ALA A 71 7.22 5.88 1.05
CA ALA A 71 7.35 6.69 2.27
C ALA A 71 6.39 6.20 3.37
N TYR A 72 5.14 5.90 3.02
CA TYR A 72 4.16 5.34 3.95
C TYR A 72 4.51 3.92 4.41
N LEU A 73 5.05 3.09 3.51
CA LEU A 73 5.52 1.74 3.83
C LEU A 73 6.67 1.76 4.84
N ASP A 74 7.60 2.71 4.68
CA ASP A 74 8.75 2.89 5.56
C ASP A 74 8.36 3.60 6.88
N ASP A 75 7.39 4.52 6.84
CA ASP A 75 6.91 5.29 8.00
C ASP A 75 5.39 5.51 7.95
N GLY A 76 4.65 4.72 8.73
CA GLY A 76 3.21 4.88 8.95
C GLY A 76 2.39 3.61 8.76
N LEU A 77 2.74 2.76 7.78
CA LEU A 77 1.98 1.54 7.50
C LEU A 77 2.05 0.54 8.66
N GLU A 78 3.18 0.45 9.37
CA GLU A 78 3.29 -0.38 10.57
C GLU A 78 2.24 0.00 11.62
N ALA A 79 2.12 1.29 11.95
CA ALA A 79 1.18 1.77 12.95
C ALA A 79 -0.28 1.45 12.54
N TYR A 80 -0.59 1.65 11.26
CA TYR A 80 -1.89 1.29 10.70
C TYR A 80 -2.17 -0.21 10.81
N LEU A 81 -1.24 -1.06 10.38
CA LEU A 81 -1.42 -2.52 10.40
C LEU A 81 -1.55 -3.07 11.83
N ARG A 82 -0.85 -2.48 12.81
CA ARG A 82 -1.01 -2.87 14.22
C ARG A 82 -2.42 -2.54 14.75
N GLY A 83 -3.00 -1.43 14.32
CA GLY A 83 -4.41 -1.12 14.57
C GLY A 83 -5.36 -2.10 13.87
N TYR A 84 -5.05 -2.47 12.63
CA TYR A 84 -5.81 -3.45 11.87
C TYR A 84 -5.75 -4.87 12.49
N LEU A 85 -4.58 -5.31 12.98
CA LEU A 85 -4.45 -6.57 13.71
C LEU A 85 -5.32 -6.58 14.98
N PHE A 86 -5.39 -5.45 15.69
CA PHE A 86 -6.28 -5.31 16.85
C PHE A 86 -7.74 -5.46 16.42
N TRP A 87 -8.14 -4.82 15.32
CA TRP A 87 -9.50 -4.95 14.80
C TRP A 87 -9.84 -6.37 14.35
N LEU A 88 -8.92 -7.09 13.69
CA LEU A 88 -9.14 -8.49 13.30
C LEU A 88 -9.42 -9.40 14.50
N ASP A 89 -8.73 -9.17 15.62
CA ASP A 89 -8.85 -9.94 16.86
C ASP A 89 -10.10 -9.56 17.67
N GLN A 90 -10.32 -8.25 17.86
CA GLN A 90 -11.32 -7.71 18.80
C GLN A 90 -12.62 -7.27 18.12
N ARG A 91 -12.63 -7.20 16.79
CA ARG A 91 -13.73 -6.71 15.94
C ARG A 91 -14.22 -5.30 16.33
N ARG A 92 -13.28 -4.47 16.79
CA ARG A 92 -13.47 -3.06 17.13
C ARG A 92 -12.17 -2.28 17.01
N GLU A 93 -12.25 -0.96 16.94
CA GLU A 93 -11.07 -0.10 16.96
C GLU A 93 -10.37 -0.09 18.33
N PRO A 94 -9.04 0.10 18.36
CA PRO A 94 -8.29 0.31 19.60
C PRO A 94 -8.61 1.67 20.21
N ARG A 95 -8.71 1.71 21.54
CA ARG A 95 -8.86 2.94 22.32
C ARG A 95 -7.49 3.51 22.69
N ALA A 96 -7.46 4.80 22.99
CA ALA A 96 -6.24 5.47 23.46
C ALA A 96 -5.65 4.73 24.68
N GLY A 97 -4.37 4.38 24.59
CA GLY A 97 -3.63 3.68 25.65
C GLY A 97 -3.70 2.14 25.60
N GLU A 98 -4.48 1.54 24.68
CA GLU A 98 -4.47 0.09 24.50
C GLU A 98 -3.19 -0.37 23.79
N LEU A 99 -2.67 -1.53 24.21
CA LEU A 99 -1.51 -2.14 23.59
C LEU A 99 -1.91 -2.77 22.26
N LEU A 100 -1.27 -2.33 21.17
CA LEU A 100 -1.51 -2.89 19.85
C LEU A 100 -0.65 -4.15 19.61
N PRO A 101 -1.20 -5.19 18.95
CA PRO A 101 -0.45 -6.36 18.54
C PRO A 101 0.83 -5.99 17.78
N ALA A 102 1.87 -6.80 17.94
CA ALA A 102 3.07 -6.70 17.12
C ALA A 102 2.86 -7.34 15.74
N LEU A 103 3.55 -6.81 14.72
CA LEU A 103 3.66 -7.39 13.38
C LEU A 103 4.75 -8.47 13.33
#